data_AF-A0A2G8K4Y6-F1
#
_entry.id   AF-A0A2G8K4Y6-F1
#
_cell.length_a   1.000
_cell.length_b   1.000
_cell.length_c   1.000
_cell.angle_alpha   90.00
_cell.angle_beta   90.00
_cell.angle_gamma   90.00
#
_symmetry.space_group_name_H-M   'P 1'
#
loop_
_entity.id
_entity.type
_entity.pdbx_description
1 polymer ?
#
loop_
_entity_poly.entity_id
_entity_poly.type
_entity_poly.pdbx_seq_one_letter_code
_entity_poly.pdbx_strand_id
1 'polypeptide(L)'
;MKSTEIVSIPISKLFLQWSFSGFDGEDIRLESGLSLSSLSSVEKISINEGRQKQEFTEEEVIGLINYGIQSPRFKELWLHNCKLPLSIKPDIIPEGSRSRNIKVISSKEARYLDLISGTWRKPDDIQTITEMCSGPLLIHRDISESVQRSVIELLVKASNHDIPIYM
;
A
#
# COMPACT_ATOMS: atom_id res chain seq x y z
N MET A 1 -26.64 16.03 28.51
CA MET A 1 -25.20 16.04 28.13
C MET A 1 -25.15 16.12 26.61
N LYS A 2 -24.69 17.25 26.03
CA LYS A 2 -24.37 17.29 24.60
C LYS A 2 -23.04 16.55 24.46
N SER A 3 -23.02 15.42 23.74
CA SER A 3 -21.75 14.83 23.32
C SER A 3 -21.08 15.84 22.40
N THR A 4 -19.91 16.32 22.80
CA THR A 4 -19.04 17.06 21.90
C THR A 4 -18.66 16.08 20.79
N GLU A 5 -19.30 16.18 19.62
CA GLU A 5 -18.84 15.48 18.43
C GLU A 5 -17.42 15.99 18.17
N ILE A 6 -16.43 15.14 18.46
CA ILE A 6 -15.07 15.37 17.98
C ILE A 6 -15.17 15.27 16.47
N VAL A 7 -15.12 16.41 15.78
CA VAL A 7 -15.04 16.45 14.33
C VAL A 7 -13.71 15.80 13.95
N SER A 8 -13.76 14.52 13.62
CA SER A 8 -12.62 13.77 13.12
C SER A 8 -12.24 14.35 11.76
N ILE A 9 -11.12 15.06 11.69
CA ILE A 9 -10.60 15.59 10.42
C ILE A 9 -10.20 14.38 9.57
N PRO A 10 -10.76 14.20 8.36
CA PRO A 10 -10.43 13.08 7.51
C PRO A 10 -9.00 13.21 6.97
N ILE A 11 -8.20 12.16 7.11
CA ILE A 11 -6.87 12.08 6.49
C ILE A 11 -7.03 11.24 5.22
N SER A 12 -7.23 11.89 4.08
CA SER A 12 -7.43 11.20 2.81
C SER A 12 -6.20 10.39 2.39
N LYS A 13 -5.00 10.90 2.63
CA LYS A 13 -3.74 10.25 2.30
C LYS A 13 -2.61 10.65 3.25
N LEU A 14 -1.98 9.65 3.86
CA LEU A 14 -0.68 9.79 4.51
C LEU A 14 0.41 9.29 3.53
N PHE A 15 1.48 10.06 3.35
CA PHE A 15 2.64 9.61 2.57
C PHE A 15 3.91 9.63 3.44
N LEU A 16 4.40 8.43 3.76
CA LEU A 16 5.67 8.22 4.46
C LEU A 16 6.80 8.20 3.43
N GLN A 17 7.28 9.40 3.09
CA GLN A 17 8.35 9.58 2.12
C GLN A 17 9.71 9.38 2.78
N TRP A 18 10.34 8.25 2.49
CA TRP A 18 11.68 7.90 2.98
C TRP A 18 11.81 7.94 4.51
N SER A 19 10.70 7.69 5.23
CA SER A 19 10.63 7.89 6.66
C SER A 19 10.29 6.63 7.44
N PHE A 20 9.79 5.57 6.81
CA PHE A 20 9.44 4.31 7.51
C PHE A 20 10.70 3.53 7.91
N SER A 21 10.73 3.01 9.14
CA SER A 21 11.87 2.23 9.68
C SER A 21 11.42 1.01 10.53
N GLY A 22 10.16 0.59 10.38
CA GLY A 22 9.57 -0.51 11.14
C GLY A 22 8.52 -0.04 12.14
N PHE A 23 8.42 -0.76 13.27
CA PHE A 23 7.39 -0.58 14.29
C PHE A 23 7.97 -0.48 15.70
N ASP A 24 7.32 0.33 16.54
CA ASP A 24 7.48 0.38 17.99
C ASP A 24 6.19 -0.13 18.64
N GLY A 25 6.08 -1.46 18.78
CA GLY A 25 4.82 -2.08 19.19
C GLY A 25 3.77 -1.95 18.07
N GLU A 26 2.68 -1.25 18.35
CA GLU A 26 1.57 -1.05 17.40
C GLU A 26 1.76 0.18 16.50
N ASP A 27 2.70 1.07 16.84
CA ASP A 27 2.93 2.35 16.15
C ASP A 27 4.03 2.23 15.09
N ILE A 28 3.91 3.03 14.02
CA ILE A 28 4.95 3.09 12.98
C ILE A 28 6.17 3.84 13.54
N ARG A 29 7.34 3.22 13.52
CA ARG A 29 8.61 3.90 13.84
C ARG A 29 9.18 4.58 12.60
N LEU A 30 9.50 5.85 12.73
CA LEU A 30 10.14 6.64 11.69
C LEU A 30 11.67 6.58 11.79
N GLU A 31 12.38 6.79 10.69
CA GLU A 31 13.87 6.89 10.62
C GLU A 31 14.45 7.91 11.60
N SER A 32 13.66 8.91 11.99
CA SER A 32 14.03 9.89 13.04
C SER A 32 14.05 9.33 14.46
N GLY A 33 13.53 8.12 14.67
CA GLY A 33 13.28 7.51 15.99
C GLY A 33 11.93 7.90 16.60
N LEU A 34 11.16 8.78 15.97
CA LEU A 34 9.79 9.12 16.41
C LEU A 34 8.80 8.03 16.01
N SER A 35 7.81 7.77 16.87
CA SER A 35 6.69 6.88 16.56
C SER A 35 5.48 7.68 16.08
N LEU A 36 4.87 7.24 14.99
CA LEU A 36 3.62 7.76 14.47
C LEU A 36 2.48 6.89 15.00
N SER A 37 1.76 7.43 15.99
CA SER A 37 0.61 6.74 16.59
C SER A 37 -0.56 6.59 15.63
N SER A 38 -1.47 5.69 15.97
CA SER A 38 -2.59 5.32 15.11
C SER A 38 -3.46 6.51 14.67
N LEU A 39 -3.78 6.54 13.37
CA LEU A 39 -4.58 7.59 12.76
C LEU A 39 -5.99 7.06 12.50
N SER A 40 -6.98 7.47 13.31
CA SER A 40 -8.36 6.95 13.25
C SER A 40 -9.17 7.35 12.01
N SER A 41 -8.65 8.24 11.16
CA SER A 41 -9.35 8.76 9.99
C SER A 41 -8.59 8.60 8.67
N VAL A 42 -7.49 7.83 8.67
CA VAL A 42 -6.67 7.63 7.47
C VAL A 42 -7.37 6.71 6.48
N GLU A 43 -7.46 7.12 5.21
CA GLU A 43 -8.04 6.31 4.14
C GLU A 43 -6.96 5.58 3.33
N LYS A 44 -5.84 6.25 3.08
CA LYS A 44 -4.74 5.75 2.27
C LYS A 44 -3.40 5.98 2.96
N ILE A 45 -2.57 4.95 3.00
CA ILE A 45 -1.18 5.05 3.42
C ILE A 45 -0.31 4.71 2.22
N SER A 46 0.55 5.63 1.84
CA SER A 46 1.59 5.43 0.85
C SER A 46 2.94 5.42 1.56
N ILE A 47 3.82 4.53 1.15
CA ILE A 47 5.18 4.43 1.67
C ILE A 47 6.12 4.42 0.49
N ASN A 48 7.16 5.24 0.56
CA ASN A 48 8.31 5.11 -0.32
C ASN A 48 9.47 4.59 0.50
N GLU A 49 10.08 3.49 0.05
CA GLU A 49 11.26 2.88 0.69
C GLU A 49 12.28 3.97 1.04
N GLY A 50 12.57 4.14 2.34
CA GLY A 50 13.68 4.95 2.82
C GLY A 50 15.01 4.37 2.36
N ARG A 51 16.15 4.91 2.83
CA ARG A 51 17.49 4.48 2.37
C ARG A 51 17.82 2.99 2.62
N GLN A 52 16.91 2.23 3.23
CA GLN A 52 17.06 0.81 3.48
C GLN A 52 16.86 0.03 2.18
N LYS A 53 17.91 -0.66 1.72
CA LYS A 53 17.88 -1.52 0.53
C LYS A 53 17.30 -2.92 0.82
N GLN A 54 16.73 -3.10 2.01
CA GLN A 54 16.31 -4.38 2.53
C GLN A 54 14.89 -4.70 2.06
N GLU A 55 14.68 -5.96 1.74
CA GLU A 55 13.35 -6.49 1.44
C GLU A 55 12.45 -6.36 2.67
N PHE A 56 11.24 -5.85 2.46
CA PHE A 56 10.21 -5.85 3.48
C PHE A 56 9.98 -7.29 3.95
N THR A 57 9.89 -7.50 5.26
CA THR A 57 9.47 -8.81 5.76
C THR A 57 7.95 -8.97 5.66
N GLU A 58 7.47 -10.21 5.76
CA GLU A 58 6.03 -10.46 5.83
C GLU A 58 5.41 -9.69 7.02
N GLU A 59 6.08 -9.68 8.16
CA GLU A 59 5.66 -9.00 9.39
C GLU A 59 5.58 -7.48 9.20
N GLU A 60 6.47 -6.87 8.42
CA GLU A 60 6.41 -5.43 8.15
C GLU A 60 5.19 -5.07 7.29
N VAL A 61 4.92 -5.85 6.25
CA VAL A 61 3.71 -5.64 5.42
C VAL A 61 2.46 -5.86 6.26
N ILE A 62 2.42 -6.91 7.07
CA ILE A 62 1.30 -7.17 7.98
C ILE A 62 1.15 -6.09 9.04
N GLY A 63 2.26 -5.60 9.61
CA GLY A 63 2.26 -4.50 10.57
C GLY A 63 1.64 -3.24 9.98
N LEU A 64 1.93 -2.93 8.70
CA LEU A 64 1.36 -1.77 8.01
C LEU A 64 -0.13 -1.92 7.75
N ILE A 65 -0.56 -3.13 7.38
CA ILE A 65 -1.98 -3.46 7.26
C ILE A 65 -2.67 -3.30 8.61
N ASN A 66 -2.10 -3.88 9.68
CA ASN A 66 -2.61 -3.79 11.05
C ASN A 66 -2.71 -2.35 11.55
N TYR A 67 -1.69 -1.54 11.29
CA TYR A 67 -1.70 -0.11 11.60
C TYR A 67 -2.84 0.60 10.87
N GLY A 68 -2.96 0.38 9.55
CA GLY A 68 -4.01 0.99 8.74
C GLY A 68 -5.42 0.58 9.16
N ILE A 69 -5.64 -0.71 9.48
CA ILE A 69 -6.99 -1.20 9.80
C ILE A 69 -7.57 -0.65 11.11
N GLN A 70 -6.73 -0.09 11.99
CA GLN A 70 -7.21 0.66 13.16
C GLN A 70 -8.07 1.86 12.76
N SER A 71 -7.89 2.40 11.55
CA SER A 71 -8.84 3.32 10.94
C SER A 71 -10.02 2.55 10.33
N PRO A 72 -11.27 2.87 10.71
CA PRO A 72 -12.46 2.35 10.03
C PRO A 72 -12.58 2.86 8.58
N ARG A 73 -11.84 3.91 8.19
CA ARG A 73 -11.86 4.49 6.84
C ARG A 73 -10.77 3.97 5.92
N PHE A 74 -9.86 3.15 6.45
CA PHE A 74 -8.72 2.67 5.68
C PHE A 74 -9.17 1.79 4.51
N LYS A 75 -8.60 2.04 3.34
CA LYS A 75 -8.92 1.39 2.07
C LYS A 75 -7.69 0.90 1.35
N GLU A 76 -6.58 1.64 1.43
CA GLU A 76 -5.44 1.44 0.54
C GLU A 76 -4.08 1.55 1.24
N LEU A 77 -3.22 0.55 1.02
CA LEU A 77 -1.79 0.58 1.30
C LEU A 77 -1.01 0.56 -0.02
N TRP A 78 -0.16 1.57 -0.24
CA TRP A 78 0.67 1.66 -1.44
C TRP A 78 2.15 1.58 -1.06
N LEU A 79 2.82 0.57 -1.58
CA LEU A 79 4.25 0.34 -1.41
C LEU A 79 4.96 0.81 -2.69
N HIS A 80 5.61 1.95 -2.58
CA HIS A 80 6.35 2.62 -3.64
C HIS A 80 7.83 2.29 -3.52
N ASN A 81 8.40 1.79 -4.61
CA ASN A 81 9.81 1.40 -4.72
C ASN A 81 10.31 0.31 -3.73
N CYS A 82 9.50 -0.19 -2.81
CA CYS A 82 9.85 -1.25 -1.86
C CYS A 82 10.23 -2.56 -2.57
N LYS A 83 11.23 -3.26 -2.04
CA LYS A 83 11.40 -4.69 -2.27
C LYS A 83 10.44 -5.45 -1.35
N LEU A 84 9.68 -6.39 -1.90
CA LEU A 84 8.58 -7.06 -1.22
C LEU A 84 8.85 -8.55 -1.06
N PRO A 85 8.30 -9.18 -0.01
CA PRO A 85 8.40 -10.63 0.14
C PRO A 85 7.68 -11.31 -1.02
N LEU A 86 8.23 -12.43 -1.50
CA LEU A 86 7.66 -13.21 -2.60
C LEU A 86 6.18 -13.58 -2.40
N SER A 87 5.82 -13.88 -1.16
CA SER A 87 4.45 -14.16 -0.70
C SER A 87 4.35 -13.84 0.78
N ILE A 88 3.12 -13.71 1.26
CA ILE A 88 2.77 -13.59 2.66
C ILE A 88 1.96 -14.84 3.04
N LYS A 89 2.21 -15.42 4.21
CA LYS A 89 1.43 -16.58 4.63
C LYS A 89 -0.03 -16.16 4.90
N PRO A 90 -1.02 -16.88 4.35
CA PRO A 90 -2.43 -16.48 4.51
C PRO A 90 -2.94 -16.39 5.95
N ASP A 91 -2.37 -17.19 6.85
CA ASP A 91 -2.77 -17.27 8.27
C ASP A 91 -2.39 -16.03 9.07
N ILE A 92 -1.36 -15.29 8.66
CA ILE A 92 -0.97 -14.04 9.31
C ILE A 92 -1.66 -12.80 8.73
N ILE A 93 -2.43 -12.94 7.63
CA ILE A 93 -3.18 -11.84 7.04
C ILE A 93 -4.41 -11.52 7.90
N PRO A 94 -4.55 -10.27 8.39
CA PRO A 94 -5.66 -9.89 9.26
C PRO A 94 -7.02 -10.13 8.62
N GLU A 95 -7.96 -10.73 9.37
CA GLU A 95 -9.33 -10.91 8.87
C GLU A 95 -9.99 -9.57 8.53
N GLY A 96 -9.69 -8.52 9.31
CA GLY A 96 -10.20 -7.16 9.08
C GLY A 96 -9.73 -6.53 7.76
N SER A 97 -8.61 -6.97 7.17
CA SER A 97 -8.20 -6.50 5.84
C SER A 97 -8.96 -7.23 4.73
N ARG A 98 -9.17 -8.54 4.90
CA ARG A 98 -9.95 -9.38 3.97
C ARG A 98 -11.42 -8.95 3.91
N SER A 99 -12.08 -8.82 5.07
CA SER A 99 -13.52 -8.50 5.14
C SER A 99 -13.86 -7.12 4.58
N ARG A 100 -12.92 -6.17 4.66
CA ARG A 100 -13.06 -4.81 4.13
C ARG A 100 -12.47 -4.64 2.74
N ASN A 101 -11.96 -5.71 2.13
CA ASN A 101 -11.34 -5.71 0.80
C ASN A 101 -10.25 -4.62 0.65
N ILE A 102 -9.36 -4.52 1.65
CA ILE A 102 -8.28 -3.54 1.65
C ILE A 102 -7.35 -3.81 0.47
N LYS A 103 -6.98 -2.76 -0.25
CA LYS A 103 -6.09 -2.84 -1.40
C LYS A 103 -4.66 -2.64 -0.94
N VAL A 104 -3.79 -3.60 -1.23
CA VAL A 104 -2.35 -3.51 -0.95
C VAL A 104 -1.62 -3.61 -2.28
N ILE A 105 -1.01 -2.50 -2.70
CA ILE A 105 -0.51 -2.30 -4.07
C ILE A 105 0.99 -2.08 -4.06
N SER A 106 1.70 -2.84 -4.89
CA SER A 106 3.08 -2.57 -5.30
C SER A 106 3.07 -1.76 -6.60
N SER A 107 3.30 -0.46 -6.47
CA SER A 107 3.35 0.44 -7.64
C SER A 107 4.58 0.20 -8.51
N LYS A 108 5.68 -0.26 -7.91
CA LYS A 108 6.91 -0.62 -8.62
C LYS A 108 6.70 -1.81 -9.54
N GLU A 109 6.02 -2.83 -9.04
CA GLU A 109 5.84 -4.11 -9.76
C GLU A 109 4.56 -4.19 -10.59
N ALA A 110 3.69 -3.18 -10.50
CA ALA A 110 2.34 -3.22 -11.04
C ALA A 110 1.58 -4.47 -10.57
N ARG A 111 1.67 -4.77 -9.28
CA ARG A 111 1.01 -5.92 -8.63
C ARG A 111 0.21 -5.50 -7.42
N TYR A 112 -0.78 -6.31 -7.07
CA TYR A 112 -1.50 -6.23 -5.81
C TYR A 112 -1.33 -7.52 -5.01
N LEU A 113 -1.40 -7.43 -3.69
CA LEU A 113 -1.43 -8.59 -2.81
C LEU A 113 -2.85 -9.15 -2.76
N ASP A 114 -3.03 -10.39 -3.20
CA ASP A 114 -4.26 -11.14 -2.96
C ASP A 114 -4.31 -11.54 -1.48
N LEU A 115 -5.18 -10.89 -0.71
CA LEU A 115 -5.30 -11.11 0.74
C LEU A 115 -5.83 -12.50 1.11
N ILE A 116 -6.34 -13.29 0.17
CA ILE A 116 -6.81 -14.65 0.42
C ILE A 116 -5.65 -15.64 0.29
N SER A 117 -4.88 -15.55 -0.80
CA SER A 117 -3.77 -16.46 -1.07
C SER A 117 -2.42 -15.98 -0.54
N GLY A 118 -2.31 -14.70 -0.19
CA GLY A 118 -1.07 -14.05 0.19
C GLY A 118 -0.06 -13.89 -0.96
N THR A 119 -0.50 -14.03 -2.21
CA THR A 119 0.38 -13.92 -3.39
C THR A 119 0.25 -12.57 -4.08
N TRP A 120 1.35 -12.07 -4.64
CA TRP A 120 1.33 -10.87 -5.49
C TRP A 120 0.86 -11.21 -6.91
N ARG A 121 -0.22 -10.57 -7.35
CA ARG A 121 -0.85 -10.82 -8.65
C ARG A 121 -0.81 -9.59 -9.55
N LYS A 122 -0.72 -9.83 -10.86
CA LYS A 122 -0.99 -8.78 -11.86
C LYS A 122 -2.50 -8.52 -11.91
N PRO A 123 -2.93 -7.28 -12.16
CA PRO A 123 -4.34 -6.99 -12.36
C PRO A 123 -4.77 -7.45 -13.76
N ASP A 124 -5.89 -8.19 -13.80
CA ASP A 124 -6.50 -8.68 -15.03
C ASP A 124 -7.95 -8.16 -15.21
N ASP A 125 -8.57 -7.65 -14.15
CA ASP A 125 -9.88 -7.03 -14.20
C ASP A 125 -9.79 -5.50 -14.29
N ILE A 126 -10.76 -4.88 -14.97
CA ILE A 126 -10.81 -3.43 -15.22
C ILE A 126 -10.82 -2.62 -13.92
N GLN A 127 -11.48 -3.13 -12.87
CA GLN A 127 -11.58 -2.41 -11.60
C GLN A 127 -10.21 -2.28 -10.95
N THR A 128 -9.48 -3.37 -10.78
CA THR A 128 -8.14 -3.34 -10.18
C THR A 128 -7.16 -2.55 -11.04
N ILE A 129 -7.26 -2.63 -12.38
CA ILE A 129 -6.45 -1.79 -13.28
C ILE A 129 -6.75 -0.31 -13.04
N THR A 130 -8.03 0.07 -12.94
CA THR A 130 -8.46 1.45 -12.67
C THR A 130 -7.93 1.95 -11.32
N GLU A 131 -8.06 1.13 -10.27
CA GLU A 131 -7.56 1.43 -8.93
C GLU A 131 -6.03 1.65 -8.96
N MET A 132 -5.27 0.78 -9.64
CA MET A 132 -3.82 0.90 -9.76
C MET A 132 -3.38 2.11 -10.61
N CYS A 133 -4.17 2.52 -11.59
CA CYS A 133 -3.92 3.71 -12.42
C CYS A 133 -4.37 5.03 -11.76
N SER A 134 -5.05 4.97 -10.60
CA SER A 134 -5.47 6.15 -9.82
C SER A 134 -4.35 6.74 -8.95
N GLY A 135 -3.21 6.06 -8.87
CA GLY A 135 -2.05 6.51 -8.12
C GLY A 135 -0.75 6.36 -8.93
N PRO A 136 0.36 6.84 -8.37
CA PRO A 136 1.59 6.94 -9.13
C PRO A 136 2.17 5.56 -9.42
N LEU A 137 2.35 5.26 -10.71
CA LEU A 137 3.12 4.14 -11.23
C LEU A 137 4.56 4.57 -11.50
N LEU A 138 5.53 3.69 -11.27
CA LEU A 138 6.95 4.04 -11.31
C LEU A 138 7.67 3.33 -12.45
N ILE A 139 8.27 4.12 -13.35
CA ILE A 139 9.26 3.65 -14.34
C ILE A 139 10.55 4.42 -14.06
N HIS A 140 11.58 3.71 -13.61
CA HIS A 140 12.86 4.29 -13.22
C HIS A 140 14.02 3.48 -13.78
N ARG A 141 15.12 4.15 -14.12
CA ARG A 141 16.31 3.53 -14.74
C ARG A 141 16.93 2.39 -13.94
N ASP A 142 16.75 2.41 -12.62
CA ASP A 142 17.30 1.42 -11.69
C ASP A 142 16.36 0.23 -11.43
N ILE A 143 15.16 0.24 -12.03
CA ILE A 143 14.21 -0.87 -11.99
C ILE A 143 14.57 -1.85 -13.11
N SER A 144 14.50 -3.17 -12.83
CA SER A 144 14.80 -4.19 -13.84
C SER A 144 13.89 -4.09 -15.06
N GLU A 145 14.40 -4.50 -16.22
CA GLU A 145 13.63 -4.50 -17.47
C GLU A 145 12.31 -5.28 -17.34
N SER A 146 12.32 -6.43 -16.67
CA SER A 146 11.12 -7.26 -16.43
C SER A 146 10.03 -6.51 -15.65
N VAL A 147 10.43 -5.68 -14.68
CA VAL A 147 9.50 -4.89 -13.88
C VAL A 147 9.00 -3.69 -14.67
N GLN A 148 9.88 -2.99 -15.41
CA GLN A 148 9.46 -1.93 -16.33
C GLN A 148 8.45 -2.44 -17.36
N ARG A 149 8.69 -3.62 -17.96
CA ARG A 149 7.74 -4.28 -18.88
C ARG A 149 6.38 -4.51 -18.24
N SER A 150 6.35 -4.94 -16.97
CA SER A 150 5.08 -5.17 -16.26
C SER A 150 4.28 -3.88 -16.05
N VAL A 151 4.95 -2.77 -15.74
CA VAL A 151 4.29 -1.46 -15.64
C VAL A 151 3.79 -0.98 -17.01
N ILE A 152 4.59 -1.16 -18.07
CA ILE A 152 4.19 -0.81 -19.44
C ILE A 152 2.97 -1.64 -19.89
N GLU A 153 2.96 -2.95 -19.62
CA GLU A 153 1.82 -3.83 -19.92
C GLU A 153 0.55 -3.33 -19.23
N LEU A 154 0.64 -2.91 -17.97
CA LEU A 154 -0.49 -2.33 -17.23
C LEU A 154 -1.00 -1.04 -17.90
N LEU A 155 -0.10 -0.13 -18.27
CA LEU A 155 -0.44 1.14 -18.92
C LEU A 155 -1.09 0.92 -20.30
N VAL A 156 -0.58 -0.03 -21.08
CA VAL A 156 -1.16 -0.41 -22.38
C VAL A 156 -2.55 -1.02 -22.19
N LYS A 157 -2.73 -1.92 -21.21
CA LYS A 157 -4.07 -2.44 -20.87
C LYS A 157 -5.01 -1.29 -20.49
N ALA A 158 -4.60 -0.39 -19.60
CA ALA A 158 -5.41 0.76 -19.19
C ALA A 158 -5.82 1.62 -20.39
N SER A 159 -4.87 1.94 -21.27
CA SER A 159 -5.11 2.71 -22.49
C SER A 159 -6.08 2.01 -23.45
N ASN A 160 -5.98 0.69 -23.61
CA ASN A 160 -6.87 -0.07 -24.51
C ASN A 160 -8.30 -0.19 -23.97
N HIS A 161 -8.52 0.11 -22.69
CA HIS A 161 -9.81 0.08 -22.02
C HIS A 161 -10.34 1.47 -21.66
N ASP A 162 -9.76 2.54 -22.22
CA ASP A 162 -10.11 3.94 -21.97
C ASP A 162 -10.11 4.31 -20.46
N ILE A 163 -9.25 3.65 -19.68
CA ILE A 163 -9.10 3.90 -18.25
C ILE A 163 -8.25 5.17 -18.06
N PRO A 164 -8.76 6.22 -17.39
CA PRO A 164 -7.97 7.41 -17.09
C PRO A 164 -6.78 7.07 -16.20
N ILE A 165 -5.60 7.57 -16.57
CA ILE A 165 -4.37 7.42 -15.79
C ILE A 165 -4.11 8.74 -15.08
N TYR A 166 -4.11 8.71 -13.75
CA TYR A 166 -3.82 9.86 -12.92
C TYR A 166 -2.41 9.69 -12.37
N MET A 167 -1.44 10.41 -12.98
CA MET A 167 -0.03 10.44 -12.57
C MET A 167 0.22 11.46 -11.47
#